data_AF-A0A7S1T316-F1
#
_entry.id   AF-A0A7S1T316-F1
#
_cell.length_a   1.000
_cell.length_b   1.000
_cell.length_c   1.000
_cell.angle_alpha   90.00
_cell.angle_beta   90.00
_cell.angle_gamma   90.00
#
_symmetry.space_group_name_H-M   'P 1'
#
loop_
_entity.id
_entity.type
_entity.pdbx_description
1 polymer ?
#
loop_
_entity_poly.entity_id
_entity_poly.type
_entity_poly.pdbx_seq_one_letter_code
_entity_poly.pdbx_strand_id
1 'polypeptide(L)'
;SFNMDVQLTVGAVERMARSETSFRPVLQCLDVKQIGSQQANPSERFRLVLSDGQYSTTAMLATQMNGVVKSQQVKANTVITLDEFICNNVQNRKIVIVLNLSVVADLPERVGNPVVYKEVADGGAAQAAPGGVADRGLQNVPPNGGAGAPGAYGVKPAPMPGGQYGGNPGGG
;
A
#
# COMPACT_ATOMS: atom_id res chain seq x y z
N SER A 1 1.26 13.82 30.12
CA SER A 1 0.64 15.04 29.55
C SER A 1 0.67 14.95 28.04
N PHE A 2 -0.44 15.21 27.37
CA PHE A 2 -0.50 15.32 25.91
C PHE A 2 -0.03 16.70 25.51
N ASN A 3 0.92 16.79 24.58
CA ASN A 3 1.39 18.08 24.06
C ASN A 3 0.61 18.35 22.76
N MET A 4 -0.34 19.30 22.80
CA MET A 4 -1.25 19.57 21.68
C MET A 4 -0.63 20.47 20.59
N ASP A 5 0.52 21.10 20.87
CA ASP A 5 1.22 22.02 19.96
C ASP A 5 2.31 21.33 19.10
N VAL A 6 2.27 20.00 19.00
CA VAL A 6 3.30 19.26 18.25
C VAL A 6 3.03 19.34 16.75
N GLN A 7 3.90 20.05 16.03
CA GLN A 7 3.83 20.19 14.57
C GLN A 7 4.63 19.08 13.88
N LEU A 8 3.97 18.33 12.98
CA LEU A 8 4.64 17.37 12.10
C LEU A 8 5.38 18.10 10.98
N THR A 9 6.47 17.51 10.50
CA THR A 9 7.27 18.04 9.40
C THR A 9 6.63 17.69 8.05
N VAL A 10 5.63 18.47 7.62
CA VAL A 10 4.92 18.25 6.35
C VAL A 10 5.90 18.18 5.16
N GLY A 11 5.71 17.21 4.27
CA GLY A 11 6.57 16.97 3.11
C GLY A 11 7.84 16.16 3.42
N ALA A 12 8.05 15.77 4.69
CA ALA A 12 9.18 14.92 5.08
C ALA A 12 9.16 13.58 4.34
N VAL A 13 7.99 12.96 4.17
CA VAL A 13 7.90 11.65 3.51
C VAL A 13 8.37 11.72 2.05
N GLU A 14 8.05 12.81 1.34
CA GLU A 14 8.48 13.02 -0.04
C GLU A 14 10.00 13.23 -0.13
N ARG A 15 10.57 14.03 0.78
CA ARG A 15 12.02 14.26 0.89
C ARG A 15 12.77 12.97 1.16
N MET A 16 12.25 12.16 2.09
CA MET A 16 12.80 10.83 2.41
C MET A 16 12.71 9.89 1.20
N ALA A 17 11.63 9.92 0.43
CA ALA A 17 11.52 9.13 -0.80
C ALA A 17 12.59 9.52 -1.83
N ARG A 18 12.90 10.82 -1.95
CA ARG A 18 14.02 11.36 -2.74
C ARG A 18 15.41 11.08 -2.14
N SER A 19 15.47 10.30 -1.05
CA SER A 19 16.70 9.91 -0.34
C SER A 19 17.45 11.07 0.30
N GLU A 20 16.74 12.13 0.63
CA GLU A 20 17.27 13.19 1.47
C GLU A 20 17.29 12.73 2.94
N THR A 21 18.47 12.74 3.57
CA THR A 21 18.66 12.28 4.96
C THR A 21 19.34 13.32 5.86
N SER A 22 19.62 14.52 5.33
CA SER A 22 20.33 15.62 6.01
C SER A 22 19.44 16.45 6.95
N PHE A 23 18.30 15.92 7.39
CA PHE A 23 17.33 16.64 8.21
C PHE A 23 16.73 15.74 9.30
N ARG A 24 16.05 16.34 10.26
CA ARG A 24 15.43 15.63 11.40
C ARG A 24 13.92 15.80 11.38
N PRO A 25 13.17 14.94 10.65
CA PRO A 25 11.72 15.05 10.56
C PRO A 25 11.03 14.68 11.87
N VAL A 26 10.01 15.46 12.23
CA VAL A 26 9.01 15.15 13.26
C VAL A 26 7.85 14.44 12.59
N LEU A 27 7.61 13.18 12.95
CA LEU A 27 6.62 12.29 12.32
C LEU A 27 5.76 11.62 13.38
N GLN A 28 4.50 11.35 13.04
CA GLN A 28 3.64 10.51 13.87
C GLN A 28 3.77 9.04 13.47
N CYS A 29 3.98 8.17 14.45
CA CYS A 29 3.88 6.74 14.29
C CYS A 29 2.40 6.34 14.27
N LEU A 30 1.92 5.78 13.15
CA LEU A 30 0.54 5.33 13.01
C LEU A 30 0.35 3.87 13.42
N ASP A 31 1.36 3.04 13.21
CA ASP A 31 1.31 1.61 13.50
C ASP A 31 2.72 1.05 13.75
N VAL A 32 2.80 0.02 14.58
CA VAL A 32 4.02 -0.71 14.93
C VAL A 32 3.75 -2.20 14.85
N LYS A 33 4.46 -2.90 13.96
CA LYS A 33 4.29 -4.33 13.75
C LYS A 33 5.63 -5.06 13.85
N GLN A 34 5.69 -6.06 14.73
CA GLN A 34 6.82 -6.99 14.75
C GLN A 34 6.81 -7.84 13.48
N ILE A 35 7.97 -7.93 12.83
CA ILE A 35 8.21 -8.71 11.61
C ILE A 35 9.35 -9.70 11.88
N GLY A 36 9.17 -10.96 11.49
CA GLY A 36 10.14 -12.03 11.72
C GLY A 36 9.62 -13.40 11.25
N SER A 37 10.54 -14.29 10.87
CA SER A 37 10.24 -15.68 10.50
C SER A 37 10.39 -16.60 11.71
N GLN A 38 9.48 -17.57 11.86
CA GLN A 38 9.52 -18.59 12.94
C GLN A 38 10.73 -19.54 12.87
N GLN A 39 11.60 -19.42 11.85
CA GLN A 39 12.72 -20.33 11.63
C GLN A 39 14.08 -19.62 11.80
N ALA A 40 14.84 -20.16 12.76
CA ALA A 40 16.30 -20.18 12.90
C ALA A 40 17.10 -18.89 13.16
N ASN A 41 16.53 -17.69 13.13
CA ASN A 41 17.23 -16.48 13.65
C ASN A 41 16.26 -15.47 14.29
N PRO A 42 16.23 -15.33 15.62
CA PRO A 42 15.34 -14.41 16.33
C PRO A 42 15.85 -12.97 16.28
N SER A 43 16.24 -12.46 15.10
CA SER A 43 16.43 -11.01 14.96
C SER A 43 15.03 -10.41 14.87
N GLU A 44 14.49 -10.00 16.02
CA GLU A 44 13.23 -9.27 16.09
C GLU A 44 13.40 -7.97 15.29
N ARG A 45 12.58 -7.78 14.27
CA ARG A 45 12.58 -6.55 13.48
C ARG A 45 11.23 -5.91 13.69
N PHE A 46 11.18 -4.59 13.82
CA PHE A 46 9.92 -3.86 13.92
C PHE A 46 9.74 -3.01 12.67
N ARG A 47 8.54 -3.09 12.09
CA ARG A 47 8.08 -2.20 11.04
C ARG A 47 7.24 -1.10 11.67
N LEU A 48 7.51 0.14 11.28
CA LEU A 48 6.75 1.32 11.65
C LEU A 48 6.00 1.85 10.42
N VAL A 49 4.81 2.38 10.63
CA VAL A 49 4.14 3.26 9.66
C VAL A 49 4.28 4.69 10.19
N LEU A 50 4.96 5.54 9.45
CA LEU A 50 5.25 6.93 9.84
C LEU A 50 4.48 7.90 8.95
N SER A 51 3.98 8.98 9.53
CA SER A 51 3.17 10.01 8.87
C SER A 51 3.74 11.40 9.12
N ASP A 52 3.78 12.23 8.08
CA ASP A 52 4.06 13.67 8.20
C ASP A 52 2.78 14.53 8.25
N GLY A 53 1.60 13.89 8.31
CA GLY A 53 0.29 14.53 8.32
C GLY A 53 -0.40 14.59 6.94
N GLN A 54 0.38 14.51 5.86
CA GLN A 54 -0.13 14.49 4.47
C GLN A 54 0.11 13.13 3.79
N TYR A 55 1.28 12.56 4.02
CA TYR A 55 1.71 11.29 3.49
C TYR A 55 2.14 10.34 4.60
N SER A 56 2.08 9.04 4.31
CA SER A 56 2.63 8.00 5.16
C SER A 56 3.60 7.10 4.40
N THR A 57 4.60 6.59 5.11
CA THR A 57 5.59 5.65 4.59
C THR A 57 5.88 4.55 5.59
N THR A 58 6.38 3.42 5.10
CA THR A 58 6.82 2.31 5.95
C THR A 58 8.31 2.42 6.23
N ALA A 59 8.69 2.26 7.49
CA ALA A 59 10.08 2.24 7.93
C ALA A 59 10.40 0.96 8.71
N MET A 60 11.66 0.55 8.69
CA MET A 60 12.19 -0.51 9.52
C MET A 60 13.02 0.08 10.65
N LEU A 61 12.73 -0.34 11.88
CA LEU A 61 13.50 0.05 13.04
C LEU A 61 14.80 -0.78 13.11
N ALA A 62 15.93 -0.14 13.35
CA ALA A 62 17.18 -0.83 13.62
C ALA A 62 17.05 -1.67 14.90
N THR A 63 17.66 -2.86 14.91
CA THR A 63 17.55 -3.80 16.05
C THR A 63 18.06 -3.23 17.37
N GLN A 64 19.03 -2.31 17.31
CA GLN A 64 19.53 -1.56 18.47
C GLN A 64 18.46 -0.70 19.15
N MET A 65 17.42 -0.29 18.41
CA MET A 65 16.29 0.51 18.89
C MET A 65 15.07 -0.32 19.26
N ASN A 66 15.11 -1.65 19.20
CA ASN A 66 13.97 -2.49 19.59
C ASN A 66 13.48 -2.22 21.03
N GLY A 67 14.38 -1.77 21.92
CA GLY A 67 14.04 -1.43 23.30
C GLY A 67 12.94 -0.38 23.43
N VAL A 68 12.88 0.61 22.53
CA VAL A 68 11.87 1.70 22.61
C VAL A 68 10.46 1.21 22.26
N VAL A 69 10.34 0.23 21.37
CA VAL A 69 9.05 -0.40 21.05
C VAL A 69 8.63 -1.37 22.15
N LYS A 70 9.57 -2.19 22.65
CA LYS A 70 9.30 -3.15 23.72
C LYS A 70 8.86 -2.48 25.03
N SER A 71 9.44 -1.32 25.33
CA SER A 71 9.06 -0.51 26.49
C SER A 71 7.80 0.35 26.27
N GLN A 72 7.12 0.20 25.12
CA GLN A 72 5.91 0.97 24.76
C GLN A 72 6.13 2.49 24.69
N GLN A 73 7.39 2.93 24.58
CA GLN A 73 7.72 4.35 24.35
C GLN A 73 7.35 4.78 22.94
N VAL A 74 7.55 3.90 21.95
CA VAL A 74 7.06 4.07 20.58
C VAL A 74 5.90 3.12 20.34
N LYS A 75 4.70 3.67 20.20
CA LYS A 75 3.45 2.97 19.90
C LYS A 75 2.64 3.77 18.87
N ALA A 76 1.47 3.25 18.49
CA ALA A 76 0.54 3.99 17.65
C ALA A 76 0.18 5.34 18.30
N ASN A 77 0.12 6.38 17.46
CA ASN A 77 -0.07 7.78 17.76
C ASN A 77 1.07 8.49 18.53
N THR A 78 2.20 7.83 18.76
CA THR A 78 3.40 8.49 19.30
C THR A 78 4.05 9.37 18.22
N VAL A 79 4.41 10.59 18.58
CA VAL A 79 5.22 11.49 17.75
C VAL A 79 6.70 11.29 18.07
N ILE A 80 7.48 11.09 17.01
CA ILE A 80 8.92 10.86 17.08
C ILE A 80 9.66 11.84 16.17
N THR A 81 10.89 12.18 16.56
CA THR A 81 11.86 12.82 15.68
C THR A 81 12.83 11.76 15.19
N LEU A 82 13.07 11.68 13.87
CA LEU A 82 14.14 10.83 13.34
C LEU A 82 15.46 11.59 13.46
N ASP A 83 16.31 11.18 14.40
CA ASP A 83 17.63 11.78 14.61
C ASP A 83 18.65 11.29 13.59
N GLU A 84 18.54 10.01 13.23
CA GLU A 84 19.40 9.37 12.24
C GLU A 84 18.62 8.29 11.50
N PHE A 85 18.62 8.36 10.17
CA PHE A 85 17.97 7.38 9.31
C PHE A 85 18.67 7.30 7.96
N ILE A 86 18.46 6.19 7.27
CA ILE A 86 18.95 5.97 5.90
C ILE A 86 17.80 5.54 5.00
N CYS A 87 17.91 5.85 3.71
CA CYS A 87 16.96 5.45 2.69
C CYS A 87 17.63 4.50 1.70
N ASN A 88 17.25 3.23 1.73
CA ASN A 88 17.78 2.22 0.83
C ASN A 88 16.77 1.91 -0.28
N ASN A 89 17.25 1.62 -1.49
CA ASN A 89 16.39 1.13 -2.57
C ASN A 89 16.48 -0.39 -2.64
N VAL A 90 15.37 -1.08 -2.40
CA VAL A 90 15.28 -2.55 -2.42
C VAL A 90 14.16 -2.94 -3.39
N GLN A 91 14.49 -3.70 -4.44
CA GLN A 91 13.52 -4.13 -5.45
C GLN A 91 12.69 -2.98 -6.04
N ASN A 92 13.35 -1.87 -6.38
CA ASN A 92 12.74 -0.64 -6.88
C ASN A 92 11.73 0.00 -5.90
N ARG A 93 11.85 -0.27 -4.60
CA ARG A 93 11.10 0.39 -3.55
C ARG A 93 12.05 1.03 -2.54
N LYS A 94 11.80 2.29 -2.22
CA LYS A 94 12.48 2.98 -1.13
C LYS A 94 12.03 2.41 0.21
N ILE A 95 13.00 1.94 1.00
CA ILE A 95 12.83 1.49 2.37
C ILE A 95 13.61 2.43 3.28
N VAL A 96 12.89 3.04 4.22
CA VAL A 96 13.48 3.87 5.28
C VAL A 96 13.94 2.94 6.41
N ILE A 97 15.18 3.10 6.86
CA ILE A 97 15.71 2.40 8.04
C ILE A 97 16.02 3.46 9.10
N VAL A 98 15.34 3.37 10.24
CA VAL A 98 15.52 4.29 11.38
C VAL A 98 16.64 3.76 12.26
N LEU A 99 17.75 4.50 12.32
CA LEU A 99 18.93 4.15 13.12
C LEU A 99 18.83 4.70 14.54
N ASN A 100 18.31 5.92 14.67
CA ASN A 100 18.09 6.60 15.93
C ASN A 100 16.86 7.51 15.88
N LEU A 101 16.13 7.60 16.98
CA LEU A 101 14.94 8.43 17.12
C LEU A 101 14.78 8.94 18.56
N SER A 102 14.08 10.06 18.69
CA SER A 102 13.66 10.63 19.97
C SER A 102 12.13 10.69 20.05
N VAL A 103 11.56 10.33 21.21
CA VAL A 103 10.11 10.46 21.45
C VAL A 103 9.81 11.90 21.85
N VAL A 104 8.86 12.53 21.17
CA VAL A 104 8.47 13.93 21.40
C VAL A 104 7.24 14.00 22.30
N ALA A 105 6.18 13.28 21.93
CA ALA A 105 4.91 13.27 22.65
C ALA A 105 4.06 12.08 22.22
N ASP A 106 3.02 11.78 23.00
CA ASP A 106 1.90 10.97 22.53
C ASP A 106 0.75 11.90 22.10
N LEU A 107 0.09 11.58 20.98
CA LEU A 107 -1.12 12.25 20.53
C LEU A 107 -2.35 11.36 20.77
N PRO A 108 -3.53 11.95 21.04
CA PRO A 108 -4.75 11.17 21.25
C PRO A 108 -5.25 10.50 19.95
N GLU A 109 -5.00 11.15 18.81
CA GLU A 109 -5.49 10.71 17.51
C GLU A 109 -4.45 10.94 16.40
N ARG A 110 -4.73 10.35 15.26
CA ARG A 110 -3.95 10.54 14.03
C ARG A 110 -4.12 11.97 13.52
N VAL A 111 -3.02 12.62 13.20
CA VAL A 111 -3.00 13.95 12.59
C VAL A 111 -3.24 13.84 11.09
N GLY A 112 -4.25 14.57 10.60
CA GLY A 112 -4.59 14.63 9.19
C GLY A 112 -5.17 13.33 8.63
N ASN A 113 -5.17 13.22 7.30
CA ASN A 113 -5.61 12.03 6.58
C ASN A 113 -4.50 11.55 5.62
N PRO A 114 -3.39 11.02 6.17
CA PRO A 114 -2.20 10.75 5.38
C PRO A 114 -2.44 9.62 4.37
N VAL A 115 -2.09 9.90 3.11
CA VAL A 115 -2.16 8.90 2.03
C VAL A 115 -0.82 8.16 1.96
N VAL A 116 -0.84 6.86 1.68
CA VAL A 116 0.41 6.10 1.48
C VAL A 116 1.16 6.70 0.29
N TYR A 117 2.39 7.16 0.53
CA TYR A 117 3.23 7.72 -0.51
C TYR A 117 3.60 6.64 -1.53
N LYS A 118 3.37 6.93 -2.80
CA LYS A 118 3.80 6.10 -3.93
C LYS A 118 4.71 6.94 -4.80
N GLU A 119 5.97 6.54 -4.90
CA GLU A 119 6.91 7.16 -5.82
C GLU A 119 6.43 6.85 -7.25
N VAL A 120 5.90 7.86 -7.93
CA VAL A 120 5.61 7.78 -9.36
C VAL A 120 6.95 7.76 -10.07
N ALA A 121 7.31 6.61 -10.65
CA ALA A 121 8.45 6.53 -11.54
C ALA A 121 8.26 7.56 -12.65
N ASP A 122 9.25 8.43 -12.83
CA ASP A 122 9.23 9.53 -13.80
C ASP A 122 8.82 9.00 -15.18
N GLY A 123 7.61 9.38 -15.63
CA GLY A 123 6.97 8.81 -16.81
C GLY A 123 5.45 8.87 -16.79
N GLY A 124 4.88 10.07 -16.66
CA GLY A 124 3.50 10.34 -17.07
C GLY A 124 2.57 10.88 -15.97
N ALA A 125 2.16 12.14 -16.16
CA ALA A 125 0.97 12.81 -15.66
C ALA A 125 0.50 12.50 -14.22
N ALA A 126 0.61 13.51 -13.37
CA ALA A 126 -0.13 13.62 -12.13
C ALA A 126 -1.62 13.31 -12.33
N GLN A 127 -2.07 12.14 -11.87
CA GLN A 127 -3.48 11.90 -11.63
C GLN A 127 -3.84 12.49 -10.27
N ALA A 128 -4.32 13.73 -10.30
CA ALA A 128 -5.15 14.25 -9.23
C ALA A 128 -6.34 13.30 -9.03
N ALA A 129 -6.56 12.86 -7.79
CA ALA A 129 -7.71 12.08 -7.41
C ALA A 129 -9.00 12.90 -7.65
N PRO A 130 -10.03 12.38 -8.35
CA PRO A 130 -11.35 12.96 -8.29
C PRO A 130 -12.04 12.44 -7.03
N GLY A 131 -12.18 13.32 -6.03
CA GLY A 131 -13.13 13.14 -4.94
C GLY A 131 -14.55 13.08 -5.52
N GLY A 132 -15.30 12.05 -5.12
CA GLY A 132 -16.67 11.86 -5.56
C GLY A 132 -17.61 12.91 -4.99
N VAL A 133 -18.50 13.40 -5.83
CA VAL A 133 -19.84 13.86 -5.44
C VAL A 133 -20.82 13.22 -6.41
N ALA A 134 -21.67 12.35 -5.87
CA ALA A 134 -22.84 11.85 -6.56
C ALA A 134 -23.93 12.92 -6.46
N ASP A 135 -24.50 13.33 -7.60
CA ASP A 135 -25.86 13.84 -7.62
C ASP A 135 -26.58 13.51 -8.93
N ARG A 136 -27.88 13.23 -8.78
CA ARG A 136 -28.79 12.60 -9.73
C ARG A 136 -29.36 13.62 -10.72
N GLY A 137 -29.62 13.19 -11.96
CA GLY A 137 -30.84 13.65 -12.65
C GLY A 137 -30.82 13.82 -14.17
N LEU A 138 -31.55 12.91 -14.82
CA LEU A 138 -32.48 13.14 -15.93
C LEU A 138 -31.98 13.22 -17.41
N GLN A 139 -32.38 12.17 -18.14
CA GLN A 139 -33.13 12.18 -19.40
C GLN A 139 -32.38 12.50 -20.72
N ASN A 140 -32.28 11.48 -21.59
CA ASN A 140 -32.91 11.50 -22.92
C ASN A 140 -32.94 10.08 -23.53
N VAL A 141 -34.10 9.65 -24.05
CA VAL A 141 -34.34 8.40 -24.81
C VAL A 141 -34.61 8.77 -26.30
N PRO A 142 -34.74 7.83 -27.27
CA PRO A 142 -33.96 7.75 -28.51
C PRO A 142 -34.78 8.10 -29.78
N PRO A 143 -34.24 7.89 -31.00
CA PRO A 143 -34.84 6.88 -31.89
C PRO A 143 -33.73 6.17 -32.72
N ASN A 144 -33.83 5.03 -33.41
CA ASN A 144 -34.85 4.30 -34.16
C ASN A 144 -34.15 2.93 -34.46
N GLY A 145 -34.69 1.72 -34.43
CA GLY A 145 -35.88 1.20 -35.12
C GLY A 145 -35.46 0.02 -36.03
N GLY A 146 -36.11 -1.14 -35.90
CA GLY A 146 -36.03 -2.27 -36.85
C GLY A 146 -35.62 -3.60 -36.20
N ALA A 147 -36.52 -4.37 -35.56
CA ALA A 147 -37.55 -5.26 -36.11
C ALA A 147 -37.06 -6.71 -36.35
N GLY A 148 -37.69 -7.67 -35.67
CA GLY A 148 -37.65 -9.10 -36.02
C GLY A 148 -37.57 -10.06 -34.81
N ALA A 149 -38.71 -10.57 -34.36
CA ALA A 149 -38.88 -11.70 -33.43
C ALA A 149 -39.53 -12.88 -34.20
N PRO A 150 -39.94 -14.02 -33.57
CA PRO A 150 -39.32 -14.86 -32.54
C PRO A 150 -39.34 -16.37 -32.90
N GLY A 151 -38.75 -17.23 -32.04
CA GLY A 151 -38.99 -18.69 -32.01
C GLY A 151 -37.68 -19.50 -32.06
N ALA A 152 -37.53 -20.69 -31.47
CA ALA A 152 -38.37 -21.50 -30.61
C ALA A 152 -37.46 -22.57 -29.95
N TYR A 153 -37.96 -23.13 -28.86
CA TYR A 153 -37.52 -24.35 -28.17
C TYR A 153 -36.97 -25.46 -29.08
N GLY A 154 -35.87 -26.14 -28.68
CA GLY A 154 -35.51 -27.37 -29.38
C GLY A 154 -34.17 -28.04 -29.05
N VAL A 155 -34.18 -28.91 -28.03
CA VAL A 155 -33.55 -30.25 -27.97
C VAL A 155 -32.18 -30.50 -28.66
N LYS A 156 -31.20 -30.81 -27.80
CA LYS A 156 -29.98 -31.61 -28.02
C LYS A 156 -30.22 -32.91 -28.82
N PRO A 157 -29.46 -33.21 -29.89
CA PRO A 157 -29.50 -34.53 -30.55
C PRO A 157 -28.59 -35.56 -29.85
N ALA A 158 -29.08 -36.80 -29.83
CA ALA A 158 -28.42 -38.01 -29.36
C ALA A 158 -27.67 -38.74 -30.52
N PRO A 159 -27.02 -39.89 -30.30
CA PRO A 159 -25.78 -40.31 -30.95
C PRO A 159 -25.96 -41.11 -32.25
N MET A 160 -24.87 -41.30 -32.99
CA MET A 160 -24.78 -42.26 -34.11
C MET A 160 -23.72 -43.36 -33.86
N PRO A 161 -23.91 -44.56 -34.45
CA PRO A 161 -23.44 -45.84 -33.94
C PRO A 161 -22.11 -46.32 -34.55
N GLY A 162 -21.51 -47.32 -33.90
CA GLY A 162 -20.21 -47.87 -34.25
C GLY A 162 -20.19 -48.88 -35.40
N GLY A 163 -18.94 -49.27 -35.72
CA GLY A 163 -18.59 -50.41 -36.56
C GLY A 163 -17.94 -50.01 -37.89
N GLN A 164 -16.64 -50.26 -38.04
CA GLN A 164 -16.17 -51.38 -38.87
C GLN A 164 -14.64 -51.53 -38.80
N TYR A 165 -14.25 -52.80 -38.74
CA TYR A 165 -12.93 -53.40 -38.81
C TYR A 165 -12.02 -52.91 -39.95
N GLY A 166 -10.70 -52.92 -39.66
CA GLY A 166 -9.75 -53.69 -40.47
C GLY A 166 -8.70 -52.89 -41.26
N GLY A 167 -7.43 -53.30 -41.11
CA GLY A 167 -6.45 -53.21 -42.19
C GLY A 167 -5.16 -52.44 -41.90
N ASN A 168 -4.17 -53.14 -41.34
CA ASN A 168 -2.74 -52.93 -41.65
C ASN A 168 -2.53 -53.28 -43.15
N PRO A 169 -1.62 -52.62 -43.92
CA PRO A 169 -0.18 -52.90 -43.83
C PRO A 169 0.76 -51.70 -44.05
N GLY A 170 1.83 -51.65 -43.25
CA GLY A 170 3.23 -51.70 -43.69
C GLY A 170 3.80 -50.66 -44.65
N GLY A 171 4.96 -50.10 -44.27
CA GLY A 171 5.99 -49.63 -45.21
C GLY A 171 6.68 -48.34 -44.78
N GLY A 172 7.92 -48.46 -44.30
CA GLY A 172 8.82 -47.34 -43.99
C GLY A 172 9.75 -47.62 -42.83
#